data_AF-W2TLT3-F1
#
_entry.id   AF-W2TLT3-F1
#
_cell.length_a   1.000
_cell.length_b   1.000
_cell.length_c   1.000
_cell.angle_alpha   90.00
_cell.angle_beta   90.00
_cell.angle_gamma   90.00
#
_symmetry.space_group_name_H-M   'P 1'
#
loop_
_entity.id
_entity.type
_entity.pdbx_description
1 polymer ?
#
loop_
_entity_poly.entity_id
_entity_poly.type
_entity_poly.pdbx_seq_one_letter_code
_entity_poly.pdbx_strand_id
1 'polypeptide(L)'
;MRSLIVLALVAVAAFALPQSQASLDCLMCEMGVKTVVPMLDQDTKDIENAVNKECHNLLKDIPFATKKCQKFVDEDLNKIIKELESGTAPADVCKKIGMC
;
A
#
# COMPACT_ATOMS: atom_id res chain seq x y z
N MET A 1 -8.11 -21.32 -50.89
CA MET A 1 -7.42 -20.01 -50.85
C MET A 1 -8.47 -18.98 -50.48
N ARG A 2 -8.54 -18.32 -49.32
CA ARG A 2 -7.56 -17.99 -48.29
C ARG A 2 -8.34 -17.64 -46.99
N SER A 3 -7.85 -18.16 -45.86
CA SER A 3 -7.94 -17.62 -44.49
C SER A 3 -9.34 -17.30 -43.91
N LEU A 4 -9.91 -18.08 -42.98
CA LEU A 4 -9.55 -18.20 -41.55
C LEU A 4 -9.10 -16.86 -40.92
N ILE A 5 -10.05 -16.10 -40.38
CA ILE A 5 -9.77 -15.15 -39.30
C ILE A 5 -10.79 -15.38 -38.19
N VAL A 6 -10.25 -15.92 -37.11
CA VAL A 6 -10.86 -16.21 -35.81
C VAL A 6 -11.27 -14.87 -35.18
N LEU A 7 -12.56 -14.62 -35.01
CA LEU A 7 -13.04 -13.52 -34.18
C LEU A 7 -12.94 -13.96 -32.72
N ALA A 8 -11.90 -13.45 -32.09
CA ALA A 8 -11.47 -13.74 -30.72
C ALA A 8 -12.59 -13.51 -29.70
N LEU A 9 -12.79 -14.51 -28.85
CA LEU A 9 -13.48 -14.41 -27.57
C LEU A 9 -12.63 -13.53 -26.65
N VAL A 10 -12.91 -12.23 -26.59
CA VAL A 10 -12.32 -11.40 -25.53
C VAL A 10 -13.25 -11.47 -24.33
N ALA A 11 -12.95 -12.40 -23.42
CA ALA A 11 -13.52 -12.40 -22.09
C ALA A 11 -12.96 -11.19 -21.31
N VAL A 12 -13.64 -10.05 -21.40
CA VAL A 12 -13.34 -8.87 -20.56
C VAL A 12 -14.13 -8.98 -19.26
N ALA A 13 -13.60 -9.72 -18.31
CA ALA A 13 -14.09 -9.70 -16.93
C ALA A 13 -12.92 -9.84 -15.94
N ALA A 14 -11.88 -9.01 -16.10
CA ALA A 14 -10.80 -8.86 -15.12
C ALA A 14 -10.04 -7.53 -15.33
N PHE A 15 -10.75 -6.40 -15.43
CA PHE A 15 -10.13 -5.07 -15.41
C PHE A 15 -11.05 -4.09 -14.67
N ALA A 16 -11.18 -4.29 -13.36
CA ALA A 16 -11.81 -3.31 -12.47
C ALA A 16 -10.94 -3.09 -11.22
N LEU A 17 -9.71 -2.64 -11.43
CA LEU A 17 -9.04 -1.74 -10.50
C LEU A 17 -8.43 -0.62 -11.34
N PRO A 18 -8.96 0.62 -11.26
CA PRO A 18 -8.29 1.75 -11.88
C PRO A 18 -7.05 2.08 -11.04
N GLN A 19 -5.93 1.41 -11.30
CA GLN A 19 -4.62 1.74 -10.70
C GLN A 19 -4.02 3.05 -11.23
N SER A 20 -4.82 3.94 -11.83
CA SER A 20 -4.31 5.04 -12.66
C SER A 20 -3.99 6.33 -11.89
N GLN A 21 -4.39 6.50 -10.62
CA GLN A 21 -3.99 7.66 -9.79
C GLN A 21 -4.00 7.29 -8.29
N ALA A 22 -3.19 6.32 -7.86
CA ALA A 22 -2.98 6.15 -6.41
C ALA A 22 -2.30 7.41 -5.87
N SER A 23 -2.90 8.04 -4.86
CA SER A 23 -2.27 9.17 -4.17
C SER A 23 -0.98 8.70 -3.51
N LEU A 24 -0.04 9.63 -3.27
CA LEU A 24 1.18 9.29 -2.55
C LEU A 24 0.87 8.76 -1.14
N ASP A 25 -0.23 9.21 -0.54
CA ASP A 25 -0.72 8.72 0.76
C ASP A 25 -1.20 7.26 0.66
N CYS A 26 -1.93 6.91 -0.41
CA CYS A 26 -2.37 5.54 -0.65
C CYS A 26 -1.18 4.59 -0.83
N LEU A 27 -0.17 4.99 -1.62
CA LEU A 27 1.06 4.22 -1.80
C LEU A 27 1.84 4.01 -0.50
N MET A 28 1.92 5.06 0.33
CA MET A 28 2.59 4.98 1.64
C MET A 28 1.82 4.06 2.60
N CYS A 29 0.48 4.14 2.61
CA CYS A 29 -0.31 3.23 3.41
C CYS A 29 -0.12 1.77 2.98
N GLU A 30 -0.20 1.47 1.69
CA GLU A 30 -0.02 0.10 1.21
C GLU A 30 1.37 -0.45 1.55
N MET A 31 2.40 0.39 1.46
CA MET A 31 3.76 0.05 1.91
C MET A 31 3.80 -0.22 3.42
N GLY A 32 3.16 0.64 4.22
CA GLY A 32 3.05 0.48 5.66
C GLY A 32 2.37 -0.83 6.04
N VAL A 33 1.19 -1.11 5.46
CA VAL A 33 0.45 -2.36 5.67
C VAL A 33 1.31 -3.58 5.33
N LYS A 34 1.96 -3.59 4.14
CA LYS A 34 2.83 -4.70 3.72
C LYS A 34 4.00 -4.95 4.67
N THR A 35 4.52 -3.88 5.27
CA THR A 35 5.64 -3.94 6.22
C THR A 35 5.16 -4.42 7.60
N VAL A 36 3.98 -3.98 8.04
CA VAL A 36 3.44 -4.28 9.37
C VAL A 36 2.90 -5.70 9.48
N VAL A 37 2.20 -6.21 8.46
CA VAL A 37 1.57 -7.55 8.47
C VAL A 37 2.50 -8.67 8.97
N PRO A 38 3.74 -8.83 8.46
CA PRO A 38 4.65 -9.87 8.94
C PRO A 38 5.30 -9.55 10.30
N MET A 39 5.08 -8.36 10.85
CA MET A 39 5.72 -7.86 12.07
C MET A 39 4.75 -7.58 13.21
N LEU A 40 3.47 -7.99 13.11
CA LEU A 40 2.44 -7.70 14.13
C LEU A 40 2.78 -8.21 15.54
N ASP A 41 3.60 -9.26 15.65
CA ASP A 41 4.06 -9.81 16.93
C ASP A 41 5.37 -9.18 17.44
N GLN A 42 5.92 -8.18 16.73
CA GLN A 42 7.18 -7.51 17.08
C GLN A 42 6.94 -6.24 17.91
N ASP A 43 8.01 -5.76 18.55
CA ASP A 43 7.95 -4.49 19.28
C ASP A 43 7.60 -3.33 18.34
N THR A 44 6.73 -2.42 18.80
CA THR A 44 6.29 -1.25 18.02
C THR A 44 7.45 -0.44 17.46
N LYS A 45 8.56 -0.32 18.21
CA LYS A 45 9.77 0.38 17.76
C LYS A 45 10.42 -0.27 16.54
N ASP A 46 10.40 -1.60 16.45
CA ASP A 46 10.97 -2.32 15.31
C ASP A 46 10.08 -2.13 14.07
N ILE A 47 8.76 -2.13 14.26
CA ILE A 47 7.78 -1.83 13.21
C ILE A 47 7.97 -0.39 12.69
N GLU A 48 8.06 0.59 13.60
CA GLU A 48 8.31 2.00 13.27
C GLU A 48 9.60 2.16 12.45
N ASN A 49 10.68 1.52 12.89
CA ASN A 49 11.96 1.56 12.19
C ASN A 49 11.89 0.92 10.79
N ALA A 50 11.20 -0.22 10.67
CA ALA A 50 11.04 -0.92 9.39
C ALA A 50 10.22 -0.08 8.40
N VAL A 51 9.10 0.48 8.85
CA VAL A 51 8.22 1.32 8.03
C VAL A 51 8.94 2.62 7.64
N ASN A 52 9.66 3.25 8.56
CA ASN A 52 10.43 4.45 8.25
C ASN A 52 11.50 4.17 7.20
N LYS A 53 12.25 3.06 7.35
CA LYS A 53 13.27 2.65 6.39
C LYS A 53 12.68 2.40 5.01
N GLU A 54 11.56 1.69 4.93
CA GLU A 54 10.93 1.38 3.65
C GLU A 54 10.34 2.61 2.98
N CYS A 55 9.76 3.52 3.77
CA CYS A 55 9.34 4.82 3.27
C CYS A 55 10.51 5.64 2.69
N HIS A 56 11.64 5.70 3.41
CA HIS A 56 12.84 6.39 2.95
C HIS A 56 13.37 5.78 1.64
N ASN A 57 13.33 4.45 1.51
CA ASN A 57 13.71 3.76 0.27
C ASN A 57 12.77 4.12 -0.90
N LEU A 58 11.46 4.16 -0.64
CA LEU A 58 10.43 4.49 -1.62
C LEU A 58 10.56 5.93 -2.13
N LEU A 59 10.89 6.86 -1.24
CA LEU A 59 10.91 8.30 -1.53
C LEU A 59 12.32 8.88 -1.68
N LYS A 60 13.35 8.03 -1.78
CA LYS A 60 14.78 8.45 -1.84
C LYS A 60 15.08 9.46 -2.95
N ASP A 61 14.35 9.38 -4.05
CA ASP A 61 14.55 10.22 -5.25
C ASP A 61 13.68 11.49 -5.21
N ILE A 62 12.87 11.68 -4.15
CA ILE A 62 11.97 12.83 -4.00
C ILE A 62 12.52 13.79 -2.94
N PRO A 63 12.87 15.02 -3.31
CA PRO A 63 13.36 16.02 -2.37
C PRO A 63 12.30 16.31 -1.30
N PHE A 64 12.74 16.45 -0.04
CA PHE A 64 11.90 16.72 1.14
C PHE A 64 10.93 15.60 1.58
N ALA A 65 10.92 14.46 0.90
CA ALA A 65 9.98 13.39 1.19
C ALA A 65 10.31 12.56 2.44
N THR A 66 11.56 12.62 2.93
CA THR A 66 11.99 12.01 4.20
C THR A 66 11.21 12.55 5.40
N LYS A 67 10.85 13.84 5.41
CA LYS A 67 9.98 14.41 6.45
C LYS A 67 8.57 13.82 6.41
N LYS A 68 8.11 13.43 5.22
CA LYS A 68 6.80 12.79 5.04
C LYS A 68 6.79 11.38 5.62
N CYS A 69 7.91 10.66 5.56
CA CYS A 69 8.07 9.35 6.20
C CYS A 69 7.93 9.41 7.71
N GLN A 70 8.64 10.34 8.35
CA GLN A 70 8.52 10.52 9.80
C GLN A 70 7.08 10.84 10.18
N LYS A 71 6.45 11.79 9.47
CA LYS A 71 5.05 12.16 9.72
C LYS A 71 4.10 10.97 9.59
N PHE A 72 4.29 10.11 8.60
CA PHE A 72 3.48 8.91 8.39
C PHE A 72 3.62 7.90 9.53
N VAL A 73 4.85 7.67 9.99
CA VAL A 73 5.11 6.81 11.14
C VAL A 73 4.44 7.37 12.40
N ASP A 74 4.53 8.68 12.62
CA ASP A 74 3.99 9.32 13.82
C ASP A 74 2.44 9.39 13.81
N GLU A 75 1.81 9.63 12.64
CA GLU A 75 0.38 9.92 12.55
C GLU A 75 -0.49 8.73 12.09
N ASP A 76 0.03 7.86 11.22
CA ASP A 76 -0.78 6.89 10.48
C ASP A 76 -0.42 5.43 10.78
N LEU A 77 0.84 5.12 11.09
CA LEU A 77 1.27 3.74 11.36
C LEU A 77 0.49 3.10 12.51
N ASN A 78 0.24 3.84 13.58
CA ASN A 78 -0.57 3.34 14.71
C ASN A 78 -2.01 2.99 14.30
N LYS A 79 -2.58 3.68 13.30
CA LYS A 79 -3.92 3.36 12.78
C LYS A 79 -3.88 2.06 11.98
N ILE A 80 -2.84 1.87 11.17
CA ILE A 80 -2.61 0.64 10.40
C ILE A 80 -2.50 -0.57 11.33
N ILE A 81 -1.67 -0.47 12.37
CA ILE A 81 -1.48 -1.55 13.35
C ILE A 81 -2.83 -1.90 14.01
N LYS A 82 -3.56 -0.91 14.51
CA LYS A 82 -4.87 -1.13 15.16
C LYS A 82 -5.90 -1.79 14.24
N GLU A 83 -5.96 -1.38 12.97
CA GLU A 83 -6.88 -2.00 12.01
C GLU A 83 -6.51 -3.48 11.78
N LEU A 84 -5.23 -3.78 11.60
CA LEU A 84 -4.75 -5.15 11.43
C LEU A 84 -4.98 -6.02 12.68
N GLU A 85 -4.72 -5.49 13.87
CA GLU A 85 -5.01 -6.17 15.15
C GLU A 85 -6.52 -6.40 15.36
N SER A 86 -7.37 -5.51 14.85
CA SER A 86 -8.83 -5.66 14.90
C SER A 86 -9.37 -6.70 13.90
N GLY A 87 -8.51 -7.28 13.06
CA GLY A 87 -8.86 -8.27 12.06
C GLY A 87 -9.30 -7.68 10.72
N THR A 88 -9.03 -6.40 10.46
CA THR A 88 -9.24 -5.82 9.13
C THR A 88 -8.31 -6.49 8.12
N ALA A 89 -8.86 -6.91 6.99
CA ALA A 89 -8.08 -7.49 5.91
C ALA A 89 -7.05 -6.46 5.40
N PRO A 90 -5.78 -6.84 5.17
CA PRO A 90 -4.72 -5.92 4.74
C PRO A 90 -5.10 -5.06 3.52
N ALA A 91 -5.86 -5.62 2.58
CA ALA A 91 -6.32 -4.92 1.38
C ALA A 91 -7.34 -3.79 1.64
N ASP A 92 -7.99 -3.79 2.80
CA ASP A 92 -9.04 -2.83 3.16
C ASP A 92 -8.58 -1.77 4.16
N VAL A 93 -7.42 -1.98 4.84
CA VAL A 93 -6.89 -1.07 5.86
C VAL A 93 -6.79 0.36 5.32
N CYS A 94 -6.14 0.54 4.17
CA CYS A 94 -5.87 1.87 3.62
C CYS A 94 -7.14 2.64 3.23
N LYS A 95 -8.19 1.92 2.82
CA LYS A 95 -9.51 2.50 2.55
C LYS A 95 -10.23 2.88 3.84
N LYS A 96 -10.13 2.03 4.86
CA LYS A 96 -10.76 2.30 6.18
C LYS A 96 -10.16 3.52 6.87
N ILE A 97 -8.86 3.72 6.77
CA ILE A 97 -8.18 4.88 7.37
C ILE A 97 -8.19 6.13 6.45
N GLY A 98 -8.82 6.04 5.28
CA GLY A 98 -9.02 7.17 4.35
C GLY A 98 -7.75 7.66 3.64
N MET A 99 -6.73 6.80 3.52
CA MET A 99 -5.51 7.08 2.75
C MET A 99 -5.62 6.63 1.30
N CYS A 100 -6.53 5.67 1.06
CA CYS A 100 -7.18 5.35 -0.20
C CYS A 100 -8.71 5.43 0.04
#